data_AF-A0A8J2I770-F1
#
_entry.id   AF-A0A8J2I770-F1
#
_cell.length_a   1.000
_cell.length_b   1.000
_cell.length_c   1.000
_cell.angle_alpha   90.00
_cell.angle_beta   90.00
_cell.angle_gamma   90.00
#
_symmetry.space_group_name_H-M   'P 1'
#
loop_
_entity.id
_entity.type
_entity.pdbx_description
1 polymer ?
#
loop_
_entity_poly.entity_id
_entity_poly.type
_entity_poly.pdbx_seq_one_letter_code
_entity_poly.pdbx_strand_id
1 'polypeptide(L)'
;MDLPASLVRDISPPPLSKRRQSATGTVRAPPGSPEAALVDTKPAVPKNLPMLVAVEAGKVKIVDHLAYFRSQLAKASRCTSSDVPRLSVDIFATLYHSNLHPHGHHFVVHQHNHPVAGVHYDLRLQFSETSSISFALPKGLPGDANSKSISRLAIETRVHNYWNHLIESASRKTGSLIIWDTGTYSILPRTKRKDETLSPQTTDDDEADEGPDNEATVRERKSAGGENDENLKLIAAFQARYIHLRLYGTRLPQNYTVVLRLSSSDMAKRSTAKQKSPKRSQASSIARTPTTSDDEDNPAGMSVQESAGNQELETETEEDEQTRATNAYPGSSNDIGSIHQRRWFLQLDRQNSGFQLETSGSERGRWTGGFKPFLIRGRDHERSVVTGRFAREVESDEGIEGFVGRRGWTGIEH
;
A
#
# COMPACT_ATOMS: atom_id res chain seq x y z
N MET A 1 -24.33 12.47 24.42
CA MET A 1 -24.39 11.47 23.33
C MET A 1 -22.99 11.34 22.78
N ASP A 2 -22.27 10.34 23.24
CA ASP A 2 -20.86 10.12 22.91
C ASP A 2 -20.69 9.85 21.42
N LEU A 3 -19.74 10.54 20.80
CA LEU A 3 -19.37 10.32 19.41
C LEU A 3 -18.77 8.91 19.28
N PRO A 4 -19.21 8.08 18.31
CA PRO A 4 -18.66 6.75 18.13
C PRO A 4 -17.15 6.83 17.81
N ALA A 5 -16.37 5.91 18.38
CA ALA A 5 -14.92 5.79 18.18
C ALA A 5 -14.49 5.55 16.71
N SER A 6 -15.45 5.46 15.77
CA SER A 6 -15.24 5.43 14.32
C SER A 6 -14.90 6.81 13.73
N LEU A 7 -15.17 7.92 14.43
CA LEU A 7 -14.98 9.29 13.92
C LEU A 7 -13.66 9.96 14.35
N VAL A 8 -12.80 9.25 15.10
CA VAL A 8 -11.53 9.77 15.66
C VAL A 8 -10.29 9.16 14.97
N ARG A 9 -10.44 8.34 13.93
CA ARG A 9 -9.36 7.42 13.50
C ARG A 9 -8.34 8.04 12.54
N ASP A 10 -7.07 7.66 12.76
CA ASP A 10 -5.87 8.09 12.04
C ASP A 10 -5.99 7.88 10.52
N ILE A 11 -5.50 8.88 9.77
CA ILE A 11 -5.39 8.89 8.31
C ILE A 11 -4.26 7.93 7.90
N SER A 12 -4.51 7.13 6.87
CA SER A 12 -3.53 6.19 6.32
C SER A 12 -2.46 6.90 5.47
N PRO A 13 -1.22 6.37 5.43
CA PRO A 13 -0.74 5.23 6.21
C PRO A 13 -0.42 5.62 7.67
N PRO A 14 -0.76 4.78 8.66
CA PRO A 14 -0.40 5.05 10.05
C PRO A 14 1.13 5.15 10.20
N PRO A 15 1.63 6.01 11.11
CA PRO A 15 3.06 6.12 11.35
C PRO A 15 3.64 4.78 11.80
N LEU A 16 4.76 4.38 11.18
CA LEU A 16 5.56 3.24 11.63
C LEU A 16 5.94 3.47 13.11
N SER A 17 5.51 2.57 13.98
CA SER A 17 5.77 2.59 15.42
C SER A 17 7.25 2.86 15.71
N LYS A 18 7.58 4.09 16.14
CA LYS A 18 8.89 4.42 16.68
C LYS A 18 8.85 4.28 18.19
N ARG A 19 9.72 3.40 18.69
CA ARG A 19 10.08 3.18 20.09
C ARG A 19 10.24 4.52 20.82
N ARG A 20 9.26 4.84 21.66
CA ARG A 20 9.17 6.10 22.41
C ARG A 20 10.26 6.11 23.50
N GLN A 21 11.27 6.97 23.33
CA GLN A 21 12.16 7.35 24.42
C GLN A 21 11.37 8.25 25.39
N SER A 22 11.28 7.82 26.63
CA SER A 22 10.65 8.54 27.73
C SER A 22 11.54 9.71 28.16
N ALA A 23 11.06 10.94 27.98
CA ALA A 23 11.56 12.11 28.69
C ALA A 23 10.43 12.66 29.56
N THR A 24 10.55 12.40 30.85
CA THR A 24 9.79 12.98 31.95
C THR A 24 10.12 14.47 32.10
N GLY A 25 9.09 15.29 32.26
CA GLY A 25 9.23 16.73 32.55
C GLY A 25 7.97 17.26 33.21
N THR A 26 7.95 17.19 34.54
CA THR A 26 6.89 17.61 35.44
C THR A 26 6.94 19.13 35.66
N VAL A 27 5.87 19.88 35.36
CA VAL A 27 5.66 21.21 35.96
C VAL A 27 4.20 21.34 36.39
N ARG A 28 4.06 21.78 37.64
CA ARG A 28 2.89 21.83 38.52
C ARG A 28 2.20 23.19 38.38
N ALA A 29 0.86 23.23 38.30
CA ALA A 29 0.06 24.46 38.42
C ALA A 29 -1.00 24.29 39.54
N PRO A 30 -1.32 25.34 40.33
CA PRO A 30 -2.20 25.25 41.49
C PRO A 30 -3.68 25.51 41.17
N PRO A 31 -4.62 25.16 42.08
CA PRO A 31 -6.05 25.10 41.80
C PRO A 31 -6.80 26.38 42.17
N GLY A 32 -7.89 26.67 41.45
CA GLY A 32 -8.85 27.72 41.80
C GLY A 32 -10.01 27.80 40.80
N SER A 33 -11.13 27.15 41.12
CA SER A 33 -12.45 27.34 40.49
C SER A 33 -13.16 28.55 41.15
N PRO A 34 -14.22 29.16 40.57
CA PRO A 34 -15.54 28.50 40.49
C PRO A 34 -16.35 28.74 39.19
N GLU A 35 -17.07 27.69 38.81
CA GLU A 35 -18.51 27.67 38.50
C GLU A 35 -19.17 28.85 37.74
N ALA A 36 -19.50 28.62 36.46
CA ALA A 36 -20.61 29.28 35.79
C ALA A 36 -21.17 28.45 34.61
N ALA A 37 -22.43 28.04 34.79
CA ALA A 37 -23.51 27.87 33.82
C ALA A 37 -23.29 27.06 32.51
N LEU A 38 -24.01 25.93 32.46
CA LEU A 38 -24.40 25.17 31.29
C LEU A 38 -25.11 26.06 30.25
N VAL A 39 -24.51 26.20 29.06
CA VAL A 39 -25.24 26.59 27.84
C VAL A 39 -24.96 25.53 26.77
N ASP A 40 -26.05 24.86 26.41
CA ASP A 40 -26.14 23.85 25.35
C ASP A 40 -25.90 24.50 23.98
N THR A 41 -24.63 24.62 23.59
CA THR A 41 -24.25 24.96 22.21
C THR A 41 -23.85 23.70 21.48
N LYS A 42 -24.79 23.17 20.66
CA LYS A 42 -24.48 22.31 19.51
C LYS A 42 -23.22 22.83 18.81
N PRO A 43 -22.20 22.01 18.54
CA PRO A 43 -21.00 22.49 17.86
C PRO A 43 -21.39 22.88 16.43
N ALA A 44 -21.46 24.19 16.19
CA ALA A 44 -21.57 24.75 14.86
C ALA A 44 -20.32 24.32 14.07
N VAL A 45 -20.56 23.66 12.93
CA VAL A 45 -19.50 23.33 11.96
C VAL A 45 -18.81 24.65 11.58
N PRO A 46 -17.48 24.77 11.72
CA PRO A 46 -16.76 25.97 11.29
C PRO A 46 -17.01 26.20 9.80
N LYS A 47 -17.53 27.38 9.44
CA LYS A 47 -17.94 27.76 8.08
C LYS A 47 -16.80 27.79 7.03
N ASN A 48 -15.56 27.45 7.40
CA ASN A 48 -14.36 27.60 6.58
C ASN A 48 -13.53 26.30 6.43
N LEU A 49 -14.15 25.11 6.50
CA LEU A 49 -13.50 23.90 5.98
C LEU A 49 -13.81 23.77 4.49
N PRO A 50 -12.79 23.64 3.61
CA PRO A 50 -13.03 23.33 2.20
C PRO A 50 -13.89 22.07 2.10
N MET A 51 -14.98 22.14 1.34
CA MET A 51 -15.98 21.06 1.22
C MET A 51 -15.34 19.73 0.82
N LEU A 52 -14.27 19.78 0.01
CA LEU A 52 -13.54 18.62 -0.47
C LEU A 52 -12.88 17.81 0.67
N VAL A 53 -12.34 18.48 1.68
CA VAL A 53 -11.74 17.86 2.87
C VAL A 53 -12.80 17.21 3.75
N ALA A 54 -13.99 17.83 3.84
CA ALA A 54 -15.10 17.26 4.57
C ALA A 54 -15.67 16.02 3.88
N VAL A 55 -15.63 15.97 2.55
CA VAL A 55 -16.02 14.81 1.73
C VAL A 55 -15.01 13.67 1.87
N GLU A 56 -13.71 13.97 1.74
CA GLU A 56 -12.62 13.01 1.98
C GLU A 56 -12.73 12.39 3.39
N ALA A 57 -13.07 13.21 4.39
CA ALA A 57 -13.27 12.76 5.77
C ALA A 57 -14.64 12.11 6.05
N GLY A 58 -15.52 11.95 5.04
CA GLY A 58 -16.85 11.33 5.18
C GLY A 58 -17.87 12.15 6.00
N LYS A 59 -17.64 13.46 6.17
CA LYS A 59 -18.47 14.38 6.97
C LYS A 59 -19.59 15.04 6.17
N VAL A 60 -19.56 14.96 4.84
CA VAL A 60 -20.60 15.45 3.94
C VAL A 60 -21.07 14.29 3.07
N LYS A 61 -22.38 14.05 3.03
CA LYS A 61 -22.97 13.02 2.18
C LYS A 61 -23.17 13.59 0.78
N ILE A 62 -22.26 13.25 -0.14
CA ILE A 62 -22.49 13.50 -1.56
C ILE A 62 -23.37 12.39 -2.12
N VAL A 63 -24.41 12.77 -2.85
CA VAL A 63 -25.32 11.81 -3.50
C VAL A 63 -24.71 11.31 -4.80
N ASP A 64 -24.20 12.22 -5.65
CA ASP A 64 -23.51 11.89 -6.90
C ASP A 64 -22.05 12.34 -6.85
N HIS A 65 -21.17 11.41 -6.46
CA HIS A 65 -19.73 11.66 -6.37
C HIS A 65 -19.15 12.01 -7.74
N LEU A 66 -19.59 11.32 -8.81
CA LEU A 66 -19.05 11.50 -10.14
C LEU A 66 -19.35 12.91 -10.67
N ALA A 67 -20.60 13.36 -10.58
CA ALA A 67 -20.97 14.71 -11.03
C ALA A 67 -20.23 15.79 -10.22
N TYR A 68 -20.11 15.61 -8.91
CA TYR A 68 -19.40 16.55 -8.03
C TYR A 68 -17.92 16.65 -8.41
N PHE A 69 -17.19 15.53 -8.43
CA PHE A 69 -15.76 15.54 -8.73
C PHE A 69 -15.47 15.94 -10.17
N ARG A 70 -16.29 15.53 -11.15
CA ARG A 70 -16.17 15.99 -12.54
C ARG A 70 -16.22 17.52 -12.63
N SER A 71 -17.16 18.16 -11.94
CA SER A 71 -17.27 19.62 -11.91
C SER A 71 -16.03 20.28 -11.29
N GLN A 72 -15.52 19.74 -10.17
CA GLN A 72 -14.35 20.29 -9.49
C GLN A 72 -13.07 20.12 -10.31
N LEU A 73 -12.84 18.92 -10.86
CA LEU A 73 -11.67 18.61 -11.69
C LEU A 73 -11.65 19.46 -12.97
N ALA A 74 -12.81 19.68 -13.61
CA ALA A 74 -12.93 20.54 -14.77
C ALA A 74 -12.55 21.99 -14.46
N LYS A 75 -13.05 22.53 -13.34
CA LYS A 75 -12.73 23.91 -12.90
C LYS A 75 -11.25 24.11 -12.57
N ALA A 76 -10.60 23.09 -12.02
CA ALA A 76 -9.21 23.17 -11.59
C ALA A 76 -8.18 22.73 -12.65
N SER A 77 -8.64 22.31 -13.83
CA SER A 77 -7.76 21.84 -14.90
C SER A 77 -6.88 22.95 -15.46
N ARG A 78 -5.59 22.66 -15.64
CA ARG A 78 -4.57 23.56 -16.19
C ARG A 78 -4.10 23.07 -17.55
N CYS A 79 -3.70 23.99 -18.43
CA CYS A 79 -3.04 23.64 -19.67
C CYS A 79 -1.64 23.08 -19.39
N THR A 80 -1.28 22.01 -20.09
CA THR A 80 0.06 21.42 -20.08
C THR A 80 0.57 21.34 -21.52
N SER A 81 1.88 21.19 -21.68
CA SER A 81 2.47 20.90 -22.98
C SER A 81 2.00 19.54 -23.51
N SER A 82 2.05 19.39 -24.83
CA SER A 82 1.51 18.21 -25.54
C SER A 82 2.28 16.91 -25.29
N ASP A 83 3.51 17.01 -24.76
CA ASP A 83 4.37 15.90 -24.38
C ASP A 83 4.03 15.30 -23.00
N VAL A 84 3.20 15.98 -22.20
CA VAL A 84 2.75 15.50 -20.89
C VAL A 84 1.52 14.62 -21.08
N PRO A 85 1.51 13.35 -20.63
CA PRO A 85 0.34 12.49 -20.69
C PRO A 85 -0.86 13.13 -19.98
N ARG A 86 -2.00 13.21 -20.67
CA ARG A 86 -3.24 13.80 -20.16
C ARG A 86 -4.44 12.96 -20.53
N LEU A 87 -5.35 12.84 -19.56
CA LEU A 87 -6.69 12.31 -19.73
C LEU A 87 -7.69 13.46 -19.58
N SER A 88 -8.57 13.66 -20.56
CA SER A 88 -9.61 14.68 -20.40
C SER A 88 -10.55 14.30 -19.26
N VAL A 89 -11.12 15.29 -18.58
CA VAL A 89 -12.06 15.07 -17.47
C VAL A 89 -13.26 14.23 -17.92
N ASP A 90 -13.70 14.39 -19.17
CA ASP A 90 -14.82 13.60 -19.71
C ASP A 90 -14.43 12.14 -19.95
N ILE A 91 -13.25 11.87 -20.53
CA ILE A 91 -12.77 10.49 -20.72
C ILE A 91 -12.55 9.83 -19.36
N PHE A 92 -12.00 10.55 -18.39
CA PHE A 92 -11.83 10.04 -17.02
C PHE A 92 -13.17 9.71 -16.36
N ALA A 93 -14.18 10.58 -16.52
CA ALA A 93 -15.51 10.33 -16.01
C ALA A 93 -16.17 9.11 -16.67
N THR A 94 -16.00 8.93 -17.98
CA THR A 94 -16.48 7.75 -18.71
C THR A 94 -15.77 6.48 -18.23
N LEU A 95 -14.45 6.51 -18.06
CA LEU A 95 -13.66 5.39 -17.55
C LEU A 95 -14.11 4.96 -16.15
N TYR A 96 -14.33 5.92 -15.25
CA TYR A 96 -14.84 5.64 -13.91
C TYR A 96 -16.26 5.04 -13.98
N HIS A 97 -17.15 5.66 -14.75
CA HIS A 97 -18.53 5.21 -14.85
C HIS A 97 -18.66 3.83 -15.48
N SER A 98 -17.87 3.53 -16.51
CA SER A 98 -17.89 2.23 -17.18
C SER A 98 -17.40 1.08 -16.29
N ASN A 99 -16.72 1.39 -15.18
CA ASN A 99 -16.26 0.42 -14.18
C ASN A 99 -17.10 0.45 -12.90
N LEU A 100 -18.16 1.27 -12.83
CA LEU A 100 -19.06 1.35 -11.69
C LEU A 100 -20.07 0.18 -11.71
N HIS A 101 -19.56 -1.04 -11.59
CA HIS A 101 -20.31 -2.29 -11.54
C HIS A 101 -19.54 -3.34 -10.72
N PRO A 102 -20.16 -4.47 -10.32
CA PRO A 102 -19.53 -5.48 -9.45
C PRO A 102 -18.23 -6.09 -9.98
N HIS A 103 -18.05 -6.06 -11.30
CA HIS A 103 -16.90 -6.63 -12.03
C HIS A 103 -15.90 -5.58 -12.53
N GLY A 104 -15.98 -4.35 -11.99
CA GLY A 104 -15.09 -3.25 -12.37
C GLY A 104 -13.63 -3.54 -12.04
N HIS A 105 -12.73 -3.09 -12.90
CA HIS A 105 -11.29 -3.34 -12.82
C HIS A 105 -10.49 -2.06 -13.08
N HIS A 106 -10.99 -0.96 -12.55
CA HIS A 106 -10.33 0.34 -12.60
C HIS A 106 -9.20 0.42 -11.56
N PHE A 107 -8.10 1.09 -11.91
CA PHE A 107 -7.05 1.44 -10.96
C PHE A 107 -6.78 2.94 -10.96
N VAL A 108 -6.22 3.38 -9.84
CA VAL A 108 -5.65 4.71 -9.70
C VAL A 108 -4.32 4.62 -8.97
N VAL A 109 -3.37 5.43 -9.40
CA VAL A 109 -2.16 5.72 -8.64
C VAL A 109 -2.28 7.16 -8.18
N HIS A 110 -2.42 7.36 -6.88
CA HIS A 110 -2.34 8.71 -6.32
C HIS A 110 -0.90 9.00 -5.90
N GLN A 111 -0.40 10.20 -6.20
CA GLN A 111 0.72 10.74 -5.44
C GLN A 111 0.15 11.41 -4.18
N HIS A 112 0.64 11.00 -3.01
CA HIS A 112 0.21 11.49 -1.72
C HIS A 112 1.37 12.15 -0.97
N ASN A 113 1.25 13.44 -0.71
CA ASN A 113 2.22 14.23 0.05
C ASN A 113 1.75 14.41 1.49
N HIS A 114 1.77 13.32 2.25
CA HIS A 114 1.23 13.30 3.60
C HIS A 114 2.16 14.00 4.61
N PRO A 115 1.66 14.80 5.58
CA PRO A 115 2.49 15.56 6.52
C PRO A 115 3.42 14.68 7.38
N VAL A 116 2.94 13.50 7.78
CA VAL A 116 3.71 12.55 8.61
C VAL A 116 4.54 11.57 7.78
N ALA A 117 3.93 10.84 6.84
CA ALA A 117 4.64 9.83 6.04
C ALA A 117 5.62 10.46 5.04
N GLY A 118 5.31 11.64 4.52
CA GLY A 118 6.00 12.26 3.38
C GLY A 118 5.39 11.84 2.04
N VAL A 119 6.08 12.16 0.96
CA VAL A 119 5.67 11.80 -0.41
C VAL A 119 5.72 10.28 -0.59
N HIS A 120 4.63 9.71 -1.08
CA HIS A 120 4.51 8.32 -1.49
C HIS A 120 3.43 8.18 -2.56
N TYR A 121 3.25 6.97 -3.08
CA TYR A 121 2.27 6.69 -4.13
C TYR A 121 1.31 5.60 -3.69
N ASP A 122 0.01 5.84 -3.75
CA ASP A 122 -0.99 4.83 -3.43
C ASP A 122 -1.50 4.18 -4.71
N LEU A 123 -1.15 2.91 -4.92
CA LEU A 123 -1.75 2.08 -5.95
C LEU A 123 -3.06 1.49 -5.41
N ARG A 124 -4.19 1.84 -6.01
CA ARG A 124 -5.51 1.33 -5.63
C ARG A 124 -6.15 0.57 -6.77
N LEU A 125 -6.61 -0.64 -6.48
CA LEU A 125 -7.20 -1.58 -7.44
C LEU A 125 -8.64 -1.85 -7.01
N GLN A 126 -9.60 -1.49 -7.87
CA GLN A 126 -11.00 -1.81 -7.66
C GLN A 126 -11.17 -3.33 -7.68
N PHE A 127 -11.89 -3.90 -6.72
CA PHE A 127 -12.21 -5.34 -6.71
C PHE A 127 -13.71 -5.63 -6.57
N SER A 128 -14.51 -4.61 -6.31
CA SER A 128 -15.98 -4.66 -6.31
C SER A 128 -16.56 -3.32 -6.79
N GLU A 129 -17.89 -3.23 -6.88
CA GLU A 129 -18.58 -2.00 -7.29
C GLU A 129 -18.23 -0.80 -6.42
N THR A 130 -17.99 -1.02 -5.12
CA THR A 130 -17.84 0.04 -4.12
C THR A 130 -16.46 0.07 -3.48
N SER A 131 -15.58 -0.91 -3.73
CA SER A 131 -14.39 -1.10 -2.91
C SER A 131 -13.11 -1.34 -3.73
N SER A 132 -12.01 -0.85 -3.17
CA SER A 132 -10.67 -0.93 -3.74
C SER A 132 -9.64 -1.31 -2.68
N ILE A 133 -8.77 -2.25 -3.00
CA ILE A 133 -7.57 -2.53 -2.19
C ILE A 133 -6.52 -1.48 -2.51
N SER A 134 -5.65 -1.19 -1.56
CA SER A 134 -4.71 -0.08 -1.68
C SER A 134 -3.35 -0.42 -1.08
N PHE A 135 -2.28 -0.05 -1.81
CA PHE A 135 -0.90 -0.21 -1.39
C PHE A 135 -0.15 1.12 -1.45
N ALA A 136 0.44 1.53 -0.33
CA ALA A 136 1.35 2.65 -0.28
C ALA A 136 2.75 2.23 -0.74
N LEU A 137 3.28 2.95 -1.74
CA LEU A 137 4.58 2.74 -2.38
C LEU A 137 5.50 3.93 -2.04
N PRO A 138 6.33 3.85 -0.99
CA PRO A 138 7.15 4.99 -0.54
C PRO A 138 8.12 5.52 -1.60
N LYS A 139 8.55 4.65 -2.52
CA LYS A 139 9.48 4.97 -3.61
C LYS A 139 8.82 4.95 -5.00
N GLY A 140 7.49 4.89 -5.05
CA GLY A 140 6.73 4.78 -6.29
C GLY A 140 6.91 3.43 -7.01
N LEU A 141 6.38 3.37 -8.23
CA LEU A 141 6.44 2.23 -9.13
C LEU A 141 7.85 2.05 -9.75
N PRO A 142 8.29 0.81 -10.03
CA PRO A 142 9.56 0.56 -10.71
C PRO A 142 9.47 0.92 -12.21
N GLY A 143 10.38 1.77 -12.70
CA GLY A 143 10.36 2.23 -14.09
C GLY A 143 11.59 1.88 -14.92
N ASP A 144 12.49 1.04 -14.41
CA ASP A 144 13.71 0.63 -15.11
C ASP A 144 14.03 -0.85 -14.89
N ALA A 145 14.19 -1.56 -16.00
CA ALA A 145 14.53 -2.99 -16.01
C ALA A 145 15.93 -3.26 -15.46
N ASN A 146 16.85 -2.29 -15.54
CA ASN A 146 18.25 -2.40 -15.13
C ASN A 146 18.55 -1.74 -13.77
N SER A 147 17.53 -1.29 -13.04
CA SER A 147 17.69 -0.63 -11.74
C SER A 147 18.31 -1.59 -10.71
N LYS A 148 19.34 -1.13 -9.99
CA LYS A 148 20.00 -1.89 -8.91
C LYS A 148 19.04 -2.27 -7.78
N SER A 149 18.03 -1.44 -7.55
CA SER A 149 16.93 -1.77 -6.66
C SER A 149 15.80 -2.35 -7.51
N ILE A 150 15.67 -3.67 -7.57
CA ILE A 150 14.69 -4.35 -8.43
C ILE A 150 13.31 -4.40 -7.77
N SER A 151 13.30 -4.51 -6.44
CA SER A 151 12.09 -4.62 -5.62
C SER A 151 11.78 -3.31 -4.89
N ARG A 152 10.50 -2.96 -4.82
CA ARG A 152 9.96 -1.80 -4.11
C ARG A 152 9.09 -2.29 -2.96
N LEU A 153 9.22 -1.67 -1.79
CA LEU A 153 8.29 -1.92 -0.69
C LEU A 153 6.89 -1.40 -1.08
N ALA A 154 5.88 -2.23 -0.87
CA ALA A 154 4.47 -1.90 -0.99
C ALA A 154 3.77 -2.23 0.32
N ILE A 155 3.21 -1.24 1.01
CA ILE A 155 2.57 -1.43 2.31
C ILE A 155 1.07 -1.48 2.06
N GLU A 156 0.43 -2.61 2.38
CA GLU A 156 -1.02 -2.73 2.33
C GLU A 156 -1.65 -1.65 3.23
N THR A 157 -2.68 -0.98 2.75
CA THR A 157 -3.41 0.05 3.50
C THR A 157 -4.87 -0.39 3.65
N ARG A 158 -5.72 0.47 4.20
CA ARG A 158 -7.13 0.15 4.39
C ARG A 158 -7.86 0.00 3.06
N VAL A 159 -8.96 -0.75 3.05
CA VAL A 159 -9.85 -0.79 1.90
C VAL A 159 -10.53 0.57 1.74
N HIS A 160 -10.45 1.12 0.53
CA HIS A 160 -11.02 2.42 0.19
C HIS A 160 -12.28 2.25 -0.63
N ASN A 161 -13.19 3.21 -0.52
CA ASN A 161 -14.35 3.26 -1.39
C ASN A 161 -13.93 3.62 -2.83
N TYR A 162 -14.57 3.03 -3.83
CA TYR A 162 -14.26 3.24 -5.24
C TYR A 162 -14.30 4.72 -5.65
N TRP A 163 -15.22 5.54 -5.09
CA TRP A 163 -15.23 6.99 -5.38
C TRP A 163 -13.96 7.73 -4.92
N ASN A 164 -13.13 7.13 -4.06
CA ASN A 164 -11.82 7.71 -3.72
C ASN A 164 -10.90 7.81 -4.94
N HIS A 165 -11.17 7.08 -6.03
CA HIS A 165 -10.42 7.18 -7.26
C HIS A 165 -10.57 8.56 -7.94
N LEU A 166 -11.59 9.33 -7.57
CA LEU A 166 -11.89 10.65 -8.14
C LEU A 166 -11.24 11.81 -7.37
N ILE A 167 -10.61 11.55 -6.22
CA ILE A 167 -10.18 12.61 -5.29
C ILE A 167 -8.89 13.25 -5.78
N GLU A 168 -8.93 14.57 -5.93
CA GLU A 168 -7.75 15.41 -6.03
C GLU A 168 -7.94 16.61 -5.10
N SER A 169 -7.40 16.51 -3.89
CA SER A 169 -7.63 17.43 -2.78
C SER A 169 -6.34 17.73 -2.03
N ALA A 170 -6.39 18.71 -1.14
CA ALA A 170 -5.37 18.89 -0.13
C ALA A 170 -5.99 19.32 1.20
N SER A 171 -5.38 18.91 2.31
CA SER A 171 -5.67 19.48 3.62
C SER A 171 -4.43 19.53 4.51
N ARG A 172 -4.44 20.37 5.56
CA ARG A 172 -3.36 20.39 6.55
C ARG A 172 -3.19 19.05 7.30
N LYS A 173 -4.25 18.24 7.36
CA LYS A 173 -4.25 16.96 8.08
C LYS A 173 -3.80 15.80 7.21
N THR A 174 -4.31 15.75 5.98
CA THR A 174 -4.11 14.64 5.04
C THR A 174 -2.95 14.90 4.08
N GLY A 175 -2.53 16.16 3.88
CA GLY A 175 -1.58 16.53 2.84
C GLY A 175 -2.27 16.68 1.49
N SER A 176 -1.50 16.71 0.40
CA SER A 176 -2.04 16.81 -0.96
C SER A 176 -2.15 15.45 -1.63
N LEU A 177 -3.21 15.23 -2.39
CA LEU A 177 -3.46 14.04 -3.18
C LEU A 177 -3.67 14.45 -4.65
N ILE A 178 -2.90 13.84 -5.57
CA ILE A 178 -3.12 14.03 -7.01
C ILE A 178 -3.20 12.70 -7.73
N ILE A 179 -3.99 12.64 -8.82
CA ILE A 179 -4.14 11.45 -9.67
C ILE A 179 -2.92 11.35 -10.59
N TRP A 180 -1.89 10.62 -10.16
CA TRP A 180 -0.62 10.47 -10.88
C TRP A 180 -0.77 9.63 -12.15
N ASP A 181 -1.56 8.56 -12.08
CA ASP A 181 -2.00 7.77 -13.23
C ASP A 181 -3.32 7.06 -12.93
N THR A 182 -4.04 6.66 -13.97
CA THR A 182 -5.32 5.94 -13.85
C THR A 182 -5.64 5.21 -15.15
N GLY A 183 -6.46 4.16 -15.05
CA GLY A 183 -6.74 3.26 -16.16
C GLY A 183 -7.42 1.98 -15.71
N THR A 184 -7.30 0.92 -16.50
CA THR A 184 -7.79 -0.43 -16.17
C THR A 184 -6.63 -1.38 -15.89
N TYR A 185 -6.90 -2.49 -15.22
CA TYR A 185 -5.89 -3.53 -14.96
C TYR A 185 -6.32 -4.90 -15.47
N SER A 186 -5.35 -5.79 -15.69
CA SER A 186 -5.61 -7.22 -15.88
C SER A 186 -4.70 -8.06 -15.01
N ILE A 187 -5.21 -9.18 -14.50
CA ILE A 187 -4.47 -10.15 -13.71
C ILE A 187 -3.98 -11.26 -14.63
N LEU A 188 -2.66 -11.40 -14.67
CA LEU A 188 -2.00 -12.41 -15.47
C LEU A 188 -1.93 -13.73 -14.69
N PRO A 189 -1.99 -14.89 -15.37
CA PRO A 189 -1.79 -16.16 -14.71
C PRO A 189 -0.43 -16.24 -14.01
N ARG A 190 -0.38 -16.93 -12.87
CA ARG A 190 0.89 -17.34 -12.29
C ARG A 190 1.48 -18.45 -13.16
N THR A 191 2.65 -18.21 -13.75
CA THR A 191 3.41 -19.26 -14.43
C THR A 191 3.87 -20.27 -13.38
N LYS A 192 3.18 -21.42 -13.30
CA LYS A 192 3.64 -22.54 -12.49
C LYS A 192 4.79 -23.21 -13.24
N ARG A 193 5.97 -23.30 -12.64
CA ARG A 193 7.05 -24.15 -13.16
C ARG A 193 6.55 -25.60 -13.17
N LYS A 194 6.89 -26.36 -14.22
CA LYS A 194 6.39 -27.72 -14.44
C LYS A 194 6.89 -28.76 -13.42
N ASP A 195 7.84 -28.38 -12.55
CA ASP A 195 8.47 -29.26 -11.56
C ASP A 195 8.28 -28.85 -10.07
N GLU A 196 7.33 -27.98 -9.74
CA GLU A 196 6.99 -27.74 -8.34
C GLU A 196 5.97 -28.78 -7.83
N THR A 197 6.47 -29.97 -7.51
CA THR A 197 5.89 -30.76 -6.42
C THR A 197 5.83 -29.91 -5.16
N LEU A 198 4.65 -29.87 -4.53
CA LEU A 198 4.34 -29.18 -3.28
C LEU A 198 5.48 -29.33 -2.26
N SER A 199 6.31 -28.29 -2.12
CA SER A 199 7.22 -28.13 -0.99
C SER A 199 7.10 -26.71 -0.45
N PRO A 200 6.64 -26.53 0.80
CA PRO A 200 6.67 -25.25 1.49
C PRO A 200 8.04 -25.07 2.13
N GLN A 201 9.09 -24.85 1.34
CA GLN A 201 10.34 -24.33 1.88
C GLN A 201 10.96 -23.31 0.94
N THR A 202 11.30 -22.20 1.57
CA THR A 202 11.88 -20.97 1.08
C THR A 202 13.34 -21.18 0.65
N THR A 203 13.71 -20.68 -0.52
CA THR A 203 15.03 -20.07 -0.73
C THR A 203 14.83 -18.71 -1.35
N ASP A 204 15.27 -17.70 -0.62
CA ASP A 204 15.35 -16.30 -1.01
C ASP A 204 16.57 -16.16 -1.92
N ASP A 205 16.47 -16.67 -3.16
CA ASP A 205 17.43 -16.46 -4.25
C ASP A 205 16.81 -17.01 -5.55
N ASP A 206 16.06 -16.16 -6.27
CA ASP A 206 15.66 -16.41 -7.65
C ASP A 206 16.15 -15.26 -8.54
N GLU A 207 17.47 -15.04 -8.53
CA GLU A 207 18.19 -14.58 -9.72
C GLU A 207 18.88 -15.83 -10.29
N ALA A 208 18.14 -16.62 -11.06
CA ALA A 208 18.67 -17.70 -11.89
C ALA A 208 17.95 -17.69 -13.24
N ASP A 209 18.66 -17.12 -14.22
CA ASP A 209 18.67 -17.43 -15.64
C ASP A 209 18.52 -18.93 -15.91
N GLU A 210 17.74 -19.34 -16.92
CA GLU A 210 18.04 -20.45 -17.86
C GLU A 210 16.97 -20.53 -18.98
N GLY A 211 17.41 -20.24 -20.22
CA GLY A 211 17.21 -21.12 -21.39
C GLY A 211 15.91 -21.05 -22.23
N PRO A 212 16.00 -21.09 -23.59
CA PRO A 212 14.86 -20.99 -24.49
C PRO A 212 14.20 -22.36 -24.80
N ASP A 213 13.06 -22.28 -25.50
CA ASP A 213 12.31 -23.34 -26.19
C ASP A 213 11.23 -24.09 -25.39
N ASN A 214 9.98 -23.76 -25.68
CA ASN A 214 9.09 -24.71 -26.38
C ASN A 214 7.79 -24.03 -26.86
N GLU A 215 7.78 -23.64 -28.13
CA GLU A 215 6.62 -23.15 -28.89
C GLU A 215 5.55 -24.25 -29.15
N ALA A 216 5.66 -25.43 -28.51
CA ALA A 216 4.86 -26.61 -28.80
C ALA A 216 3.77 -26.97 -27.76
N THR A 217 3.57 -26.19 -26.70
CA THR A 217 2.51 -26.50 -25.68
C THR A 217 1.37 -25.47 -25.59
N VAL A 218 1.33 -24.48 -26.49
CA VAL A 218 0.27 -23.45 -26.53
C VAL A 218 -1.09 -24.01 -27.01
N ARG A 219 -1.15 -25.26 -27.49
CA ARG A 219 -2.38 -25.81 -28.11
C ARG A 219 -3.33 -26.60 -27.18
N GLU A 220 -3.00 -26.84 -25.91
CA GLU A 220 -3.84 -27.68 -25.02
C GLU A 220 -4.27 -27.02 -23.70
N ARG A 221 -4.41 -25.69 -23.65
CA ARG A 221 -5.10 -25.00 -22.54
C ARG A 221 -6.15 -23.97 -22.98
N LYS A 222 -6.70 -24.13 -24.19
CA LYS A 222 -7.82 -23.32 -24.69
C LYS A 222 -9.19 -23.65 -24.05
N SER A 223 -9.24 -24.47 -23.00
CA SER A 223 -10.49 -25.04 -22.48
C SER A 223 -10.77 -24.78 -20.99
N ALA A 224 -9.99 -23.93 -20.31
CA ALA A 224 -10.23 -23.56 -18.89
C ALA A 224 -10.19 -22.05 -18.63
N GLY A 225 -10.19 -21.24 -19.69
CA GLY A 225 -10.38 -19.79 -19.59
C GLY A 225 -11.86 -19.48 -19.65
N GLY A 226 -12.61 -19.83 -18.58
CA GLY A 226 -13.87 -19.12 -18.34
C GLY A 226 -13.56 -17.63 -18.22
N GLU A 227 -14.44 -16.78 -18.76
CA GLU A 227 -14.43 -15.33 -18.59
C GLU A 227 -14.58 -14.99 -17.10
N ASN A 228 -13.56 -15.29 -16.30
CA ASN A 228 -13.51 -14.81 -14.94
C ASN A 228 -13.16 -13.34 -15.02
N ASP A 229 -14.06 -12.52 -14.48
CA ASP A 229 -13.85 -11.09 -14.38
C ASP A 229 -12.51 -10.77 -13.69
N GLU A 230 -11.84 -9.71 -14.14
CA GLU A 230 -10.51 -9.34 -13.65
C GLU A 230 -10.48 -9.10 -12.12
N ASN A 231 -11.60 -8.65 -11.55
CA ASN A 231 -11.75 -8.45 -10.11
C ASN A 231 -11.74 -9.78 -9.32
N LEU A 232 -12.36 -10.85 -9.86
CA LEU A 232 -12.34 -12.17 -9.24
C LEU A 232 -10.93 -12.77 -9.28
N LYS A 233 -10.22 -12.56 -10.40
CA LYS A 233 -8.80 -12.94 -10.51
C LYS A 233 -7.96 -12.18 -9.48
N LEU A 234 -8.26 -10.89 -9.25
CA LEU A 234 -7.55 -10.08 -8.26
C LEU A 234 -7.79 -10.60 -6.84
N ILE A 235 -9.04 -10.93 -6.47
CA ILE A 235 -9.38 -11.51 -5.17
C ILE A 235 -8.60 -12.80 -4.95
N ALA A 236 -8.63 -13.72 -5.92
CA ALA A 236 -7.91 -14.98 -5.84
C ALA A 236 -6.38 -14.78 -5.73
N ALA A 237 -5.81 -13.87 -6.53
CA ALA A 237 -4.38 -13.54 -6.50
C ALA A 237 -3.94 -12.91 -5.17
N PHE A 238 -4.78 -12.02 -4.60
CA PHE A 238 -4.55 -11.41 -3.30
C PHE A 238 -4.54 -12.46 -2.18
N GLN A 239 -5.53 -13.36 -2.17
CA GLN A 239 -5.61 -14.47 -1.22
C GLN A 239 -4.43 -15.43 -1.37
N ALA A 240 -3.97 -15.67 -2.61
CA ALA A 240 -2.78 -16.45 -2.91
C ALA A 240 -1.46 -15.72 -2.58
N ARG A 241 -1.52 -14.49 -2.03
CA ARG A 241 -0.35 -13.68 -1.62
C ARG A 241 0.61 -13.33 -2.77
N TYR A 242 0.13 -13.43 -4.00
CA TYR A 242 0.90 -13.24 -5.22
C TYR A 242 0.01 -12.67 -6.32
N ILE A 243 0.24 -11.41 -6.68
CA ILE A 243 -0.54 -10.67 -7.67
C ILE A 243 0.36 -10.37 -8.86
N HIS A 244 0.06 -11.00 -10.00
CA HIS A 244 0.70 -10.70 -11.27
C HIS A 244 -0.20 -9.74 -12.05
N LEU A 245 0.23 -8.48 -12.15
CA LEU A 245 -0.63 -7.34 -12.47
C LEU A 245 -0.10 -6.61 -13.70
N ARG A 246 -0.95 -6.42 -14.71
CA ARG A 246 -0.69 -5.52 -15.82
C ARG A 246 -1.58 -4.29 -15.72
N LEU A 247 -0.98 -3.11 -15.86
CA LEU A 247 -1.66 -1.82 -15.75
C LEU A 247 -1.74 -1.15 -17.11
N TYR A 248 -2.96 -0.76 -17.51
CA TYR A 248 -3.23 0.00 -18.73
C TYR A 248 -3.50 1.45 -18.35
N GLY A 249 -2.42 2.18 -18.05
CA GLY A 249 -2.49 3.58 -17.59
C GLY A 249 -2.47 4.61 -18.71
N THR A 250 -2.73 5.85 -18.33
CA THR A 250 -2.53 7.03 -19.19
C THR A 250 -1.05 7.42 -19.25
N ARG A 251 -0.35 7.31 -18.12
CA ARG A 251 1.06 7.65 -17.97
C ARG A 251 1.97 6.43 -18.09
N LEU A 252 1.58 5.31 -17.51
CA LEU A 252 2.40 4.09 -17.54
C LEU A 252 2.59 3.59 -18.98
N PRO A 253 3.78 3.03 -19.31
CA PRO A 253 4.04 2.51 -20.65
C PRO A 253 3.11 1.35 -21.04
N GLN A 254 3.00 1.11 -22.33
CA GLN A 254 2.30 -0.08 -22.82
C GLN A 254 2.96 -1.36 -22.29
N ASN A 255 2.12 -2.36 -21.98
CA ASN A 255 2.52 -3.65 -21.40
C ASN A 255 3.17 -3.56 -20.01
N TYR A 256 3.12 -2.42 -19.33
CA TYR A 256 3.68 -2.27 -17.99
C TYR A 256 3.11 -3.32 -17.03
N THR A 257 3.96 -4.27 -16.64
CA THR A 257 3.58 -5.45 -15.85
C THR A 257 4.45 -5.55 -14.61
N VAL A 258 3.82 -5.81 -13.47
CA VAL A 258 4.46 -5.89 -12.16
C VAL A 258 3.95 -7.09 -11.38
N VAL A 259 4.75 -7.54 -10.42
CA VAL A 259 4.39 -8.59 -9.48
C VAL A 259 4.40 -8.01 -8.06
N LEU A 260 3.30 -8.18 -7.33
CA LEU A 260 3.24 -7.94 -5.89
C LEU A 260 3.29 -9.29 -5.16
N ARG A 261 4.28 -9.48 -4.29
CA ARG A 261 4.41 -10.67 -3.44
C ARG A 261 4.41 -10.29 -1.97
N LEU A 262 3.65 -11.01 -1.14
CA LEU A 262 3.71 -10.82 0.31
C LEU A 262 4.97 -11.49 0.88
N SER A 263 5.67 -10.83 1.80
CA SER A 263 6.84 -11.43 2.46
C SER A 263 6.43 -12.58 3.39
N SER A 264 7.11 -13.73 3.31
CA SER A 264 6.97 -14.80 4.30
C SER A 264 7.43 -14.35 5.71
N SER A 265 8.36 -13.38 5.78
CA SER A 265 8.93 -12.90 7.05
C SER A 265 7.99 -12.03 7.91
N ASP A 266 6.87 -11.56 7.36
CA ASP A 266 5.84 -10.85 8.13
C ASP A 266 5.14 -11.78 9.14
N MET A 267 5.20 -13.10 8.92
CA MET A 267 4.66 -14.11 9.85
C MET A 267 5.53 -14.25 11.11
N ALA A 268 6.85 -14.09 11.00
CA ALA A 268 7.80 -14.35 12.09
C ALA A 268 7.99 -13.16 13.05
N LYS A 269 7.57 -11.94 12.67
CA LYS A 269 7.83 -10.72 13.46
C LYS A 269 6.67 -10.25 14.32
N ARG A 270 5.49 -10.87 14.21
CA ARG A 270 4.46 -10.77 15.27
C ARG A 270 4.80 -11.79 16.36
N SER A 271 5.95 -11.59 17.01
CA SER A 271 6.20 -12.27 18.29
C SER A 271 5.09 -11.84 19.24
N THR A 272 4.29 -12.82 19.65
CA THR A 272 3.38 -12.80 20.80
C THR A 272 3.65 -11.60 21.71
N ALA A 273 2.65 -10.72 21.85
CA ALA A 273 2.68 -9.64 22.81
C ALA A 273 3.17 -10.22 24.15
N LYS A 274 4.40 -9.84 24.55
CA LYS A 274 5.02 -10.32 25.78
C LYS A 274 4.02 -10.11 26.90
N GLN A 275 3.40 -11.19 27.37
CA GLN A 275 2.67 -11.18 28.61
C GLN A 275 3.59 -10.55 29.64
N LYS A 276 3.13 -9.45 30.23
CA LYS A 276 3.85 -8.78 31.31
C LYS A 276 3.98 -9.79 32.43
N SER A 277 5.12 -10.46 32.50
CA SER A 277 5.47 -11.23 33.69
C SER A 277 5.52 -10.25 34.87
N PRO A 278 4.81 -10.53 35.97
CA PRO A 278 4.86 -9.66 37.13
C PRO A 278 6.30 -9.65 37.66
N LYS A 279 6.88 -8.45 37.74
CA LYS A 279 8.22 -8.20 38.28
C LYS A 279 8.28 -8.73 39.71
N ARG A 280 8.95 -9.87 39.90
CA ARG A 280 9.40 -10.34 41.21
C ARG A 280 10.52 -9.40 41.66
N SER A 281 10.23 -8.60 42.68
CA SER A 281 11.18 -7.74 43.39
C SER A 281 12.32 -8.59 43.95
N GLN A 282 13.55 -8.38 43.49
CA GLN A 282 14.73 -8.87 44.20
C GLN A 282 15.46 -7.68 44.83
N ALA A 283 15.43 -7.73 46.16
CA ALA A 283 16.20 -6.89 47.05
C ALA A 283 17.69 -7.25 46.99
N SER A 284 18.50 -6.25 47.33
CA SER A 284 19.94 -6.24 47.45
C SER A 284 20.51 -7.13 48.57
N SER A 285 21.60 -7.83 48.29
CA SER A 285 22.71 -8.11 49.23
C SER A 285 23.94 -8.60 48.41
N ILE A 286 25.01 -7.81 48.30
CA ILE A 286 26.23 -7.78 49.11
C ILE A 286 27.11 -9.05 48.99
N ALA A 287 28.20 -8.87 48.22
CA ALA A 287 29.62 -9.25 48.41
C ALA A 287 30.04 -10.62 48.99
N ARG A 288 30.92 -11.33 48.24
CA ARG A 288 32.33 -11.72 48.55
C ARG A 288 32.72 -13.06 47.86
N THR A 289 33.86 -13.06 47.18
CA THR A 289 34.69 -14.23 46.77
C THR A 289 35.57 -14.71 47.96
N PRO A 290 36.44 -15.76 47.89
CA PRO A 290 36.77 -16.76 46.82
C PRO A 290 36.91 -18.24 47.32
N THR A 291 37.46 -19.12 46.46
CA THR A 291 38.08 -20.47 46.69
C THR A 291 37.09 -21.63 46.94
N THR A 292 37.21 -22.86 46.42
CA THR A 292 38.35 -23.75 46.12
C THR A 292 37.80 -25.06 45.47
N SER A 293 38.60 -25.76 44.61
CA SER A 293 38.75 -27.26 44.42
C SER A 293 37.48 -28.15 44.34
N ASP A 294 37.33 -29.21 43.55
CA ASP A 294 38.04 -29.91 42.48
C ASP A 294 37.01 -30.95 41.91
N ASP A 295 37.39 -31.58 40.79
CA ASP A 295 37.03 -32.93 40.33
C ASP A 295 35.73 -33.20 39.51
N GLU A 296 36.00 -33.57 38.24
CA GLU A 296 35.62 -34.81 37.54
C GLU A 296 34.16 -35.32 37.66
N ASP A 297 33.42 -35.39 36.55
CA ASP A 297 33.25 -36.65 35.78
C ASP A 297 32.12 -36.51 34.71
N ASN A 298 32.33 -37.16 33.57
CA ASN A 298 31.39 -37.28 32.42
C ASN A 298 30.46 -38.51 32.66
N PRO A 299 29.66 -39.08 31.73
CA PRO A 299 28.84 -38.58 30.61
C PRO A 299 27.39 -39.15 30.62
N ALA A 300 26.62 -38.84 29.56
CA ALA A 300 25.59 -39.66 28.92
C ALA A 300 24.15 -39.71 29.50
N GLY A 301 23.18 -39.41 28.61
CA GLY A 301 21.75 -39.66 28.83
C GLY A 301 20.88 -39.23 27.65
N MET A 302 20.70 -40.14 26.69
CA MET A 302 19.84 -40.05 25.51
C MET A 302 18.35 -39.83 25.84
N SER A 303 17.64 -39.08 24.98
CA SER A 303 16.28 -39.43 24.47
C SER A 303 15.88 -38.39 23.41
N VAL A 304 16.05 -38.71 22.13
CA VAL A 304 15.00 -39.26 21.24
C VAL A 304 13.79 -38.32 21.15
N GLN A 305 13.98 -37.24 20.40
CA GLN A 305 13.26 -36.93 19.16
C GLN A 305 12.00 -37.78 18.88
N GLU A 306 10.83 -37.27 19.28
CA GLU A 306 9.57 -37.58 18.62
C GLU A 306 9.17 -36.40 17.73
N SER A 307 9.39 -36.61 16.43
CA SER A 307 8.80 -35.87 15.33
C SER A 307 7.32 -36.25 15.24
N ALA A 308 6.44 -35.42 15.80
CA ALA A 308 5.05 -35.37 15.41
C ALA A 308 4.84 -34.13 14.54
N GLY A 309 4.58 -34.36 13.26
CA GLY A 309 4.33 -33.33 12.26
C GLY A 309 3.12 -32.48 12.64
N ASN A 310 3.38 -31.27 13.12
CA ASN A 310 2.40 -30.20 13.05
C ASN A 310 2.51 -29.58 11.66
N GLN A 311 1.60 -29.98 10.77
CA GLN A 311 1.15 -29.09 9.72
C GLN A 311 0.55 -27.88 10.44
N GLU A 312 1.37 -26.83 10.58
CA GLU A 312 1.01 -25.58 11.25
C GLU A 312 -0.02 -24.86 10.38
N LEU A 313 -1.29 -25.26 10.55
CA LEU A 313 -2.44 -24.54 10.04
C LEU A 313 -2.32 -23.10 10.53
N GLU A 314 -2.27 -22.18 9.56
CA GLU A 314 -2.19 -20.74 9.75
C GLU A 314 -3.19 -20.32 10.82
N THR A 315 -2.71 -19.97 12.01
CA THR A 315 -3.59 -19.45 13.07
C THR A 315 -3.93 -18.01 12.70
N GLU A 316 -5.03 -17.86 11.95
CA GLU A 316 -5.74 -16.58 11.86
C GLU A 316 -5.94 -16.07 13.29
N THR A 317 -5.36 -14.91 13.58
CA THR A 317 -5.48 -14.34 14.92
C THR A 317 -6.84 -13.66 15.06
N GLU A 318 -7.43 -13.68 16.26
CA GLU A 318 -8.64 -12.90 16.56
C GLU A 318 -8.44 -11.40 16.21
N GLU A 319 -7.20 -10.90 16.32
CA GLU A 319 -6.82 -9.55 15.90
C GLU A 319 -7.00 -9.33 14.40
N ASP A 320 -6.70 -10.33 13.56
CA ASP A 320 -6.86 -10.24 12.11
C ASP A 320 -8.34 -10.27 11.70
N GLU A 321 -9.17 -11.05 12.39
CA GLU A 321 -10.64 -11.04 12.20
C GLU A 321 -11.24 -9.67 12.58
N GLN A 322 -10.85 -9.16 13.74
CA GLN A 322 -11.28 -7.84 14.21
C GLN A 322 -10.80 -6.72 13.27
N THR A 323 -9.61 -6.88 12.70
CA THR A 323 -9.09 -5.97 11.68
C THR A 323 -9.92 -6.07 10.41
N ARG A 324 -10.20 -7.27 9.87
CA ARG A 324 -11.05 -7.43 8.67
C ARG A 324 -12.41 -6.75 8.83
N ALA A 325 -13.04 -6.92 10.00
CA ALA A 325 -14.33 -6.32 10.33
C ALA A 325 -14.31 -4.77 10.35
N THR A 326 -13.15 -4.16 10.58
CA THR A 326 -13.03 -2.70 10.71
C THR A 326 -12.13 -2.05 9.67
N ASN A 327 -11.47 -2.81 8.79
CA ASN A 327 -10.46 -2.36 7.83
C ASN A 327 -11.06 -1.83 6.50
N ALA A 328 -12.20 -1.14 6.58
CA ALA A 328 -12.84 -0.50 5.45
C ALA A 328 -13.17 0.97 5.79
N TYR A 329 -12.98 1.87 4.84
CA TYR A 329 -13.53 3.22 4.92
C TYR A 329 -15.06 3.20 4.81
N PRO A 330 -15.79 4.18 5.38
CA PRO A 330 -17.24 4.25 5.24
C PRO A 330 -17.70 4.15 3.78
N GLY A 331 -18.67 3.26 3.53
CA GLY A 331 -19.21 2.97 2.19
C GLY A 331 -18.43 1.95 1.37
N SER A 332 -17.36 1.36 1.92
CA SER A 332 -16.66 0.21 1.34
C SER A 332 -16.81 -1.04 2.21
N SER A 333 -16.59 -2.21 1.61
CA SER A 333 -16.64 -3.52 2.24
C SER A 333 -15.31 -4.23 2.06
N ASN A 334 -14.88 -4.99 3.06
CA ASN A 334 -13.62 -5.74 3.03
C ASN A 334 -13.87 -7.25 2.86
N ASP A 335 -14.52 -7.62 1.77
CA ASP A 335 -14.80 -8.99 1.35
C ASP A 335 -13.59 -9.70 0.71
N ILE A 336 -12.55 -8.94 0.35
CA ILE A 336 -11.27 -9.50 -0.15
C ILE A 336 -10.33 -10.00 0.97
N GLY A 337 -10.61 -9.66 2.23
CA GLY A 337 -9.81 -10.14 3.38
C GLY A 337 -8.52 -9.35 3.64
N SER A 338 -8.48 -8.05 3.32
CA SER A 338 -7.36 -7.17 3.66
C SER A 338 -7.27 -6.98 5.18
N ILE A 339 -6.05 -6.94 5.72
CA ILE A 339 -5.81 -6.62 7.15
C ILE A 339 -4.92 -5.40 7.36
N HIS A 340 -4.59 -4.65 6.30
CA HIS A 340 -3.72 -3.47 6.29
C HIS A 340 -2.32 -3.71 6.91
N GLN A 341 -1.36 -2.85 6.61
CA GLN A 341 0.02 -2.84 7.10
C GLN A 341 0.90 -4.07 6.78
N ARG A 342 0.39 -5.07 6.07
CA ARG A 342 1.20 -6.14 5.47
C ARG A 342 2.22 -5.57 4.49
N ARG A 343 3.44 -6.11 4.50
CA ARG A 343 4.56 -5.70 3.65
C ARG A 343 4.64 -6.60 2.43
N TRP A 344 4.24 -6.03 1.32
CA TRP A 344 4.38 -6.58 -0.01
C TRP A 344 5.64 -6.03 -0.68
N PHE A 345 6.11 -6.76 -1.68
CA PHE A 345 7.22 -6.38 -2.53
C PHE A 345 6.74 -6.32 -3.97
N LEU A 346 6.88 -5.14 -4.57
CA LEU A 346 6.50 -4.82 -5.94
C LEU A 346 7.75 -4.90 -6.84
N GLN A 347 7.73 -5.74 -7.86
CA GLN A 347 8.82 -5.91 -8.82
C GLN A 347 8.32 -5.72 -10.25
N LEU A 348 9.14 -5.16 -11.12
CA LEU A 348 8.84 -5.08 -12.56
C LEU A 348 8.97 -6.48 -13.17
N ASP A 349 7.91 -6.97 -13.82
CA ASP A 349 8.03 -8.14 -14.68
C ASP A 349 8.62 -7.69 -16.01
N ARG A 350 9.93 -7.92 -16.15
CA ARG A 350 10.72 -7.47 -17.30
C ARG A 350 10.21 -8.13 -18.60
N GLN A 351 10.01 -9.44 -18.59
CA GLN A 351 9.61 -10.20 -19.77
C GLN A 351 8.20 -9.82 -20.24
N ASN A 352 7.22 -9.78 -19.33
CA ASN A 352 5.85 -9.39 -19.68
C ASN A 352 5.70 -7.89 -19.97
N SER A 353 6.71 -7.08 -19.62
CA SER A 353 6.85 -5.68 -20.05
C SER A 353 7.61 -5.51 -21.38
N GLY A 354 8.00 -6.61 -22.04
CA GLY A 354 8.64 -6.62 -23.35
C GLY A 354 10.16 -6.48 -23.34
N PHE A 355 10.80 -6.58 -22.18
CA PHE A 355 12.26 -6.61 -22.07
C PHE A 355 12.80 -8.02 -22.30
N GLN A 356 14.00 -8.09 -22.87
CA GLN A 356 14.73 -9.32 -23.14
C GLN A 356 16.11 -9.23 -22.50
N LEU A 357 16.58 -10.35 -21.94
CA LEU A 357 17.91 -10.42 -21.36
C LEU A 357 18.91 -10.71 -22.48
N GLU A 358 19.87 -9.81 -22.65
CA GLU A 358 20.95 -10.01 -23.62
C GLU A 358 21.89 -11.12 -23.15
N THR A 359 22.01 -12.19 -23.93
CA THR A 359 22.82 -13.37 -23.57
C THR A 359 24.22 -13.32 -24.18
N SER A 360 24.47 -12.41 -25.12
CA SER A 360 25.74 -12.33 -25.86
C SER A 360 26.16 -10.88 -26.16
N GLY A 361 27.42 -10.68 -26.55
CA GLY A 361 27.96 -9.37 -26.92
C GLY A 361 28.33 -8.48 -25.73
N SER A 362 28.57 -7.19 -26.00
CA SER A 362 29.00 -6.19 -25.01
C SER A 362 27.91 -5.82 -23.99
N GLU A 363 26.65 -6.09 -24.30
CA GLU A 363 25.50 -5.81 -23.44
C GLU A 363 25.04 -7.05 -22.64
N ARG A 364 25.84 -8.12 -22.63
CA ARG A 364 25.50 -9.37 -21.92
C ARG A 364 25.11 -9.10 -20.46
N GLY A 365 23.98 -9.66 -20.05
CA GLY A 365 23.41 -9.49 -18.70
C GLY A 365 22.55 -8.24 -18.53
N ARG A 366 22.43 -7.40 -19.56
CA ARG A 366 21.54 -6.23 -19.55
C ARG A 366 20.17 -6.57 -20.12
N TRP A 367 19.14 -5.96 -19.55
CA TRP A 367 17.79 -6.00 -20.10
C TRP A 367 17.63 -4.91 -21.16
N THR A 368 17.31 -5.33 -22.39
CA THR A 368 17.07 -4.46 -23.55
C THR A 368 15.64 -4.64 -24.06
N GLY A 369 15.21 -3.82 -25.03
CA GLY A 369 13.83 -3.80 -25.51
C GLY A 369 12.87 -3.08 -24.56
N GLY A 370 11.58 -3.42 -24.64
CA GLY A 370 10.53 -2.84 -23.80
C GLY A 370 10.35 -1.32 -23.97
N PHE A 371 10.02 -0.65 -22.87
CA PHE A 371 9.82 0.80 -22.82
C PHE A 371 11.07 1.55 -22.36
N LYS A 372 11.15 2.84 -22.70
CA LYS A 372 12.22 3.72 -22.21
C LYS A 372 12.14 3.86 -20.68
N PRO A 373 13.24 3.70 -19.93
CA PRO A 373 13.23 3.88 -18.49
C PRO A 373 12.60 5.20 -18.07
N PHE A 374 11.76 5.16 -17.04
CA PHE A 374 11.16 6.36 -16.46
C PHE A 374 11.43 6.41 -14.96
N LEU A 375 11.58 7.64 -14.46
CA LEU A 375 11.80 7.91 -13.06
C LEU A 375 10.61 8.69 -12.51
N ILE A 376 10.10 8.22 -11.38
CA ILE A 376 9.20 9.01 -10.55
C ILE A 376 10.07 10.02 -9.79
N ARG A 377 9.73 11.31 -9.90
CA ARG A 377 10.53 12.43 -9.38
C ARG A 377 9.89 13.16 -8.20
N GLY A 378 8.67 12.77 -7.80
CA GLY A 378 8.03 13.29 -6.58
C GLY A 378 7.29 14.62 -6.77
N ARG A 379 6.88 15.20 -5.63
CA ARG A 379 5.84 16.25 -5.56
C ARG A 379 6.10 17.50 -6.40
N ASP A 380 7.37 17.82 -6.65
CA ASP A 380 7.78 19.05 -7.33
C ASP A 380 7.87 18.88 -8.86
N HIS A 381 7.74 17.65 -9.35
CA HIS A 381 7.90 17.30 -10.77
C HIS A 381 6.67 16.59 -11.34
N GLU A 382 5.97 15.81 -10.51
CA GLU A 382 4.84 15.03 -10.97
C GLU A 382 3.53 15.84 -11.02
N ARG A 383 2.77 15.63 -12.09
CA ARG A 383 1.49 16.28 -12.36
C ARG A 383 0.35 15.27 -12.40
N SER A 384 -0.85 15.75 -12.08
CA SER A 384 -2.07 14.98 -12.29
C SER A 384 -2.29 14.71 -13.77
N VAL A 385 -2.60 13.47 -14.16
CA VAL A 385 -2.96 13.15 -15.55
C VAL A 385 -4.32 13.75 -15.94
N VAL A 386 -5.19 14.02 -14.95
CA VAL A 386 -6.52 14.57 -15.20
C VAL A 386 -6.46 16.10 -15.28
N THR A 387 -5.96 16.76 -14.24
CA THR A 387 -6.00 18.23 -14.14
C THR A 387 -4.73 18.91 -14.62
N GLY A 388 -3.61 18.19 -14.77
CA GLY A 388 -2.31 18.78 -15.07
C GLY A 388 -1.65 19.51 -13.89
N ARG A 389 -2.29 19.54 -12.71
CA ARG A 389 -1.80 20.24 -11.52
C ARG A 389 -0.64 19.50 -10.85
N PHE A 390 0.30 20.26 -10.28
CA PHE A 390 1.25 19.78 -9.28
C PHE A 390 0.61 19.68 -7.90
N ALA A 391 1.22 18.89 -7.01
CA ALA A 391 0.84 18.84 -5.59
C ALA A 391 0.72 20.23 -4.94
N ARG A 392 1.72 21.11 -5.17
CA ARG A 392 1.71 22.49 -4.64
C ARG A 392 0.58 23.36 -5.19
N GLU A 393 0.14 23.10 -6.42
CA GLU A 393 -0.97 23.84 -7.03
C GLU A 393 -2.29 23.40 -6.40
N VAL A 394 -2.46 22.10 -6.13
CA VAL A 394 -3.61 21.59 -5.37
C VAL A 394 -3.63 22.15 -3.94
N GLU A 395 -2.47 22.20 -3.26
CA GLU A 395 -2.34 22.83 -1.93
C GLU A 395 -2.77 24.30 -1.97
N SER A 396 -2.31 25.05 -2.98
CA SER A 396 -2.66 26.47 -3.16
C SER A 396 -4.13 26.69 -3.47
N ASP A 397 -4.72 25.88 -4.36
CA ASP A 397 -6.13 25.98 -4.74
C ASP A 397 -7.06 25.71 -3.54
N GLU A 398 -6.62 24.89 -2.59
CA GLU A 398 -7.33 24.58 -1.32
C GLU A 398 -6.99 25.54 -0.17
N GLY A 399 -6.24 26.63 -0.44
CA GLY A 399 -5.90 27.65 0.55
C GLY A 399 -4.89 27.20 1.61
N ILE A 400 -4.08 26.19 1.31
CA ILE A 400 -3.05 25.69 2.23
C ILE A 400 -1.74 26.44 2.00
N GLU A 401 -1.58 27.53 2.73
CA GLU A 401 -0.32 28.27 2.75
C GLU A 401 0.70 27.62 3.70
N GLY A 402 1.97 27.64 3.29
CA GLY A 402 3.10 27.22 4.14
C GLY A 402 3.20 25.73 4.43
N PHE A 403 2.56 24.86 3.62
CA PHE A 403 2.68 23.41 3.79
C PHE A 403 4.13 22.94 3.53
N VAL A 404 4.87 22.69 4.61
CA VAL A 404 6.19 22.07 4.52
C VAL A 404 6.02 20.56 4.62
N GLY A 405 5.95 19.91 3.46
CA GLY A 405 5.99 18.45 3.40
C GLY A 405 7.28 17.90 4.00
N ARG A 406 7.24 16.64 4.45
CA ARG A 406 8.43 15.97 4.97
C ARG A 406 9.54 15.94 3.91
N ARG A 407 10.66 16.62 4.19
CA ARG A 407 11.83 16.67 3.29
C ARG A 407 12.52 15.31 3.19
N GLY A 408 13.30 15.12 2.13
CA GLY A 408 14.14 13.93 1.94
C GLY A 408 13.49 12.79 1.16
N TRP A 409 12.40 13.08 0.43
CA TRP A 409 11.97 12.15 -0.60
C TRP A 409 13.00 12.18 -1.75
N THR A 410 13.42 11.00 -2.18
CA THR A 410 14.35 10.81 -3.29
C THR A 410 13.84 9.64 -4.10
N GLY A 411 13.69 9.85 -5.40
CA GLY A 411 13.43 8.78 -6.35
C GLY A 411 14.58 7.77 -6.34
N ILE A 412 14.37 6.62 -6.96
CA ILE A 412 15.45 5.64 -7.15
C ILE A 412 16.08 5.95 -8.49
N GLU A 413 17.18 6.70 -8.45
CA GLU A 413 18.04 6.97 -9.60
C GLU A 413 18.87 5.71 -9.93
N HIS A 414 19.21 5.55 -11.21
CA HIS A 414 19.79 4.33 -11.79
C HIS A 414 21.18 3.97 -11.22
#